data_AF-A0A6V7THZ7-F1
#
_entry.id   AF-A0A6V7THZ7-F1
#
_cell.length_a   1.000
_cell.length_b   1.000
_cell.length_c   1.000
_cell.angle_alpha   90.00
_cell.angle_beta   90.00
_cell.angle_gamma   90.00
#
_symmetry.space_group_name_H-M   'P 1'
#
loop_
_entity.id
_entity.type
_entity.pdbx_description
1 polymer ?
#
loop_
_entity_poly.entity_id
_entity_poly.type
_entity_poly.pdbx_seq_one_letter_code
_entity_poly.pdbx_strand_id
1 'polypeptide(L)'
;MLAKRCAAGIAISKGLIYVIGGHNGVQIFNTVECYDPVLEKWSTVAPMLEPRCRLAATSHQNKIYVVGGYYDGNFLKSAEVYDPETDTWSSIAPMNLSRARVSLVTNGNFLYAIGGYDGENNLNSVEIYNPAKNQWEFGAPMTSHEGGVGAVVVPTMPRMHTNRNNNSNGSGVKRPYNFDDYGEDGSEGNGGGSGGGPSTSRRMSEQIE
;
A
#
# COMPACT_ATOMS: atom_id res chain seq x y z
N MET A 1 -5.90 24.95 2.05
CA MET A 1 -6.72 23.72 2.16
C MET A 1 -8.17 24.15 2.30
N LEU A 2 -8.97 23.88 1.27
CA LEU A 2 -10.37 24.33 1.16
C LEU A 2 -11.34 23.44 1.94
N ALA A 3 -10.94 22.20 2.29
CA ALA A 3 -11.72 21.33 3.17
C ALA A 3 -10.80 20.46 4.05
N LYS A 4 -11.16 20.27 5.33
CA LYS A 4 -10.52 19.28 6.20
C LYS A 4 -10.84 17.89 5.64
N ARG A 5 -9.83 17.08 5.37
CA ARG A 5 -10.00 15.71 4.85
C ARG A 5 -8.99 14.76 5.49
N CYS A 6 -9.42 13.53 5.74
CA CYS A 6 -8.55 12.40 6.08
C CYS A 6 -8.78 11.24 5.09
N ALA A 7 -7.89 10.25 5.13
CA ALA A 7 -7.92 9.09 4.23
C ALA A 7 -8.00 9.47 2.74
N ALA A 8 -7.35 10.57 2.37
CA ALA A 8 -7.18 11.01 0.98
C ALA A 8 -6.00 10.27 0.33
N GLY A 9 -6.05 10.11 -0.99
CA GLY A 9 -4.89 9.73 -1.78
C GLY A 9 -3.95 10.90 -1.98
N ILE A 10 -2.65 10.64 -2.07
CA ILE A 10 -1.63 11.65 -2.38
C ILE A 10 -0.80 11.14 -3.55
N ALA A 11 -0.56 11.99 -4.54
CA ALA A 11 0.34 11.69 -5.65
C ALA A 11 1.13 12.94 -6.04
N ILE A 12 2.32 12.72 -6.61
CA ILE A 12 3.16 13.79 -7.15
C ILE A 12 3.24 13.62 -8.66
N SER A 13 2.86 14.65 -9.42
CA SER A 13 3.05 14.70 -10.87
C SER A 13 3.58 16.05 -11.28
N LYS A 14 4.59 16.07 -12.16
CA LYS A 14 5.24 17.29 -12.68
C LYS A 14 5.64 18.31 -11.60
N GLY A 15 6.09 17.83 -10.44
CA GLY A 15 6.53 18.67 -9.31
C GLY A 15 5.39 19.24 -8.44
N LEU A 16 4.13 18.94 -8.76
CA LEU A 16 2.96 19.35 -8.02
C LEU A 16 2.47 18.22 -7.10
N ILE A 17 1.92 18.59 -5.94
CA ILE A 17 1.36 17.65 -4.96
C ILE A 17 -0.16 17.65 -5.09
N TYR A 18 -0.74 16.48 -5.35
CA TYR A 18 -2.19 16.31 -5.48
C TYR A 18 -2.73 15.59 -4.26
N VAL A 19 -3.80 16.15 -3.68
CA VAL A 19 -4.57 15.56 -2.58
C VAL A 19 -5.96 15.23 -3.11
N ILE A 20 -6.28 13.93 -3.10
CA ILE A 20 -7.35 13.36 -3.91
C ILE A 20 -8.38 12.67 -3.00
N GLY A 21 -9.64 13.11 -3.07
CA GLY A 21 -10.74 12.50 -2.33
C GLY A 21 -10.58 12.60 -0.80
N GLY A 22 -10.89 11.53 -0.08
CA GLY A 22 -10.93 11.51 1.39
C GLY A 22 -12.30 11.92 1.95
N HIS A 23 -12.39 12.14 3.26
CA HIS A 23 -13.63 12.54 3.93
C HIS A 23 -13.41 13.49 5.10
N ASN A 24 -14.43 14.26 5.46
CA ASN A 24 -14.43 15.14 6.65
C ASN A 24 -15.18 14.54 7.86
N GLY A 25 -15.63 13.29 7.74
CA GLY A 25 -16.46 12.60 8.75
C GLY A 25 -17.96 12.65 8.45
N VAL A 26 -18.39 13.51 7.52
CA VAL A 26 -19.79 13.62 7.06
C VAL A 26 -19.89 13.26 5.57
N GLN A 27 -19.02 13.85 4.74
CA GLN A 27 -19.02 13.67 3.29
C GLN A 27 -17.72 13.00 2.83
N ILE A 28 -17.85 12.05 1.89
CA ILE A 28 -16.74 11.53 1.09
C ILE A 28 -16.63 12.38 -0.18
N PHE A 29 -15.42 12.83 -0.50
CA PHE A 29 -15.18 13.77 -1.59
C PHE A 29 -14.70 13.06 -2.86
N ASN A 30 -15.09 13.60 -4.01
CA ASN A 30 -14.40 13.38 -5.29
C ASN A 30 -13.47 14.55 -5.65
N THR A 31 -13.45 15.61 -4.84
CA THR A 31 -12.65 16.81 -5.11
C THR A 31 -11.16 16.55 -4.98
N VAL A 32 -10.39 17.26 -5.80
CA VAL A 32 -8.94 17.17 -5.87
C VAL A 32 -8.36 18.57 -5.68
N GLU A 33 -7.40 18.67 -4.77
CA GLU A 33 -6.63 19.88 -4.54
C GLU A 33 -5.19 19.65 -5.00
N CYS A 34 -4.62 20.64 -5.69
CA CYS A 34 -3.25 20.63 -6.18
C CYS A 34 -2.46 21.72 -5.46
N TYR A 35 -1.28 21.39 -4.96
CA TYR A 35 -0.35 22.33 -4.37
C TYR A 35 0.87 22.51 -5.27
N ASP A 36 1.11 23.76 -5.63
CA ASP A 36 2.32 24.20 -6.29
C ASP A 36 3.32 24.69 -5.22
N PRO A 37 4.45 23.98 -5.01
CA PRO A 37 5.45 24.37 -4.02
C PRO A 37 6.28 25.59 -4.45
N VAL A 38 6.31 25.93 -5.75
CA VAL A 38 7.00 27.13 -6.25
C VAL A 38 6.16 28.37 -6.00
N LEU A 39 4.86 28.28 -6.25
CA LEU A 39 3.91 29.38 -6.03
C LEU A 39 3.35 29.41 -4.60
N GLU A 40 3.66 28.40 -3.79
CA GLU A 40 3.11 28.14 -2.45
C GLU A 40 1.59 28.20 -2.40
N LYS A 41 0.93 27.77 -3.47
CA LYS A 41 -0.51 27.97 -3.66
C LYS A 41 -1.24 26.66 -3.86
N TRP A 42 -2.40 26.57 -3.20
CA TRP A 42 -3.39 25.53 -3.46
C TRP A 42 -4.37 25.98 -4.55
N SER A 43 -4.70 25.09 -5.46
CA SER A 43 -5.77 25.23 -6.45
C SER A 43 -6.64 23.98 -6.49
N THR A 44 -7.87 24.11 -6.99
CA THR A 44 -8.72 22.97 -7.32
C THR A 44 -8.49 22.56 -8.77
N VAL A 45 -8.51 21.26 -9.03
CA VAL A 45 -8.49 20.69 -10.38
C VAL A 45 -9.76 19.86 -10.61
N ALA A 46 -9.94 19.26 -11.79
CA ALA A 46 -11.10 18.45 -12.07
C ALA A 46 -11.33 17.36 -10.99
N PRO A 47 -12.58 17.17 -10.53
CA PRO A 47 -12.89 16.13 -9.55
C PRO A 47 -12.88 14.74 -10.20
N MET A 48 -12.61 13.70 -9.41
CA MET A 48 -12.78 12.31 -9.82
C MET A 48 -14.23 12.04 -10.29
N LEU A 49 -14.40 11.00 -11.11
CA LEU A 49 -15.71 10.55 -11.58
C LEU A 49 -16.56 9.98 -10.44
N GLU A 50 -15.93 9.37 -9.44
CA GLU A 50 -16.57 8.80 -8.25
C GLU A 50 -15.92 9.35 -6.97
N PRO A 51 -16.68 9.67 -5.91
CA PRO A 51 -16.10 10.03 -4.62
C PRO A 51 -15.41 8.83 -3.97
N ARG A 52 -14.25 9.05 -3.34
CA ARG A 52 -13.46 7.95 -2.75
C ARG A 52 -12.80 8.40 -1.46
N CYS A 53 -12.86 7.59 -0.41
CA CYS A 53 -11.90 7.67 0.69
C CYS A 53 -11.19 6.33 0.90
N ARG A 54 -10.06 6.33 1.63
CA ARG A 54 -9.22 5.14 1.83
C ARG A 54 -8.75 4.52 0.50
N LEU A 55 -8.68 5.33 -0.55
CA LEU A 55 -8.12 5.00 -1.85
C LEU A 55 -6.59 4.99 -1.79
N ALA A 56 -5.97 4.44 -2.83
CA ALA A 56 -4.56 4.70 -3.12
C ALA A 56 -4.41 5.54 -4.38
N ALA A 57 -3.33 6.33 -4.43
CA ALA A 57 -2.95 7.12 -5.58
C ALA A 57 -1.46 6.95 -5.87
N THR A 58 -1.08 6.95 -7.14
CA THR A 58 0.32 6.96 -7.57
C THR A 58 0.47 7.72 -8.89
N SER A 59 1.67 8.16 -9.21
CA SER A 59 1.96 8.72 -10.54
C SER A 59 2.65 7.69 -11.43
N HIS A 60 2.29 7.72 -12.71
CA HIS A 60 2.93 6.95 -13.76
C HIS A 60 2.84 7.71 -15.07
N GLN A 61 3.97 7.89 -15.75
CA GLN A 61 4.05 8.59 -17.06
C GLN A 61 3.28 9.94 -17.08
N ASN A 62 3.54 10.79 -16.08
CA ASN A 62 2.91 12.10 -15.88
C ASN A 62 1.40 12.11 -15.63
N LYS A 63 0.76 10.96 -15.56
CA LYS A 63 -0.64 10.81 -15.14
C LYS A 63 -0.73 10.35 -13.70
N ILE A 64 -1.88 10.57 -13.08
CA ILE A 64 -2.15 10.14 -11.71
C ILE A 64 -3.20 9.05 -11.76
N TYR A 65 -2.89 7.92 -11.16
CA TYR A 65 -3.79 6.77 -11.09
C TYR A 65 -4.34 6.67 -9.69
N VAL A 66 -5.64 6.41 -9.58
CA VAL A 66 -6.31 6.13 -8.31
C VAL A 66 -7.02 4.79 -8.40
N VAL A 67 -6.98 4.03 -7.31
CA VAL A 67 -7.61 2.71 -7.26
C VAL A 67 -8.34 2.50 -5.96
N GLY A 68 -9.46 1.79 -6.07
CA GLY A 68 -10.25 1.32 -4.95
C GLY A 68 -10.75 2.45 -4.06
N GLY A 69 -10.75 2.17 -2.76
CA GLY A 69 -11.33 3.02 -1.73
C GLY A 69 -12.71 2.54 -1.30
N TYR A 70 -13.44 3.45 -0.67
CA TYR A 70 -14.77 3.22 -0.11
C TYR A 70 -15.67 4.41 -0.43
N TYR A 71 -16.91 4.12 -0.80
CA TYR A 71 -17.95 5.11 -1.03
C TYR A 71 -19.32 4.51 -0.77
N ASP A 72 -20.15 5.23 -0.01
CA ASP A 72 -21.57 4.94 0.19
C ASP A 72 -21.88 3.45 0.52
N GLY A 73 -21.22 2.90 1.54
CA GLY A 73 -21.42 1.49 1.93
C GLY A 73 -20.61 0.47 1.13
N ASN A 74 -19.97 0.88 0.03
CA ASN A 74 -19.35 -0.03 -0.92
C ASN A 74 -17.81 0.07 -0.92
N PHE A 75 -17.17 -1.10 -0.95
CA PHE A 75 -15.73 -1.22 -1.22
C PHE A 75 -15.52 -1.24 -2.74
N LEU A 76 -14.64 -0.36 -3.21
CA LEU A 76 -14.48 -0.10 -4.63
C LEU A 76 -13.38 -0.99 -5.22
N LYS A 77 -13.65 -1.56 -6.38
CA LYS A 77 -12.65 -2.12 -7.31
C LYS A 77 -12.37 -1.20 -8.49
N SER A 78 -13.17 -0.13 -8.64
CA SER A 78 -13.02 0.86 -9.71
C SER A 78 -11.66 1.56 -9.61
N ALA A 79 -11.17 1.99 -10.76
CA ALA A 79 -9.93 2.72 -10.90
C ALA A 79 -10.09 3.81 -11.96
N GLU A 80 -9.39 4.91 -11.77
CA GLU A 80 -9.43 6.07 -12.66
C GLU A 80 -8.03 6.62 -12.88
N VAL A 81 -7.85 7.31 -14.00
CA VAL A 81 -6.62 8.03 -14.32
C VAL A 81 -6.93 9.50 -14.59
N TYR A 82 -6.15 10.39 -13.99
CA TYR A 82 -6.16 11.81 -14.22
C TYR A 82 -5.02 12.19 -15.16
N ASP A 83 -5.36 13.00 -16.16
CA ASP A 83 -4.40 13.66 -17.04
C ASP A 83 -4.29 15.14 -16.66
N PRO A 84 -3.18 15.57 -16.04
CA PRO A 84 -2.95 16.97 -15.71
C PRO A 84 -2.90 17.91 -16.91
N GLU A 85 -2.62 17.42 -18.13
CA GLU A 85 -2.54 18.27 -19.32
C GLU A 85 -3.91 18.70 -19.81
N THR A 86 -4.89 17.81 -19.71
CA THR A 86 -6.26 18.06 -20.16
C THR A 86 -7.20 18.41 -19.02
N ASP A 87 -6.74 18.31 -17.77
CA ASP A 87 -7.54 18.45 -16.55
C ASP A 87 -8.78 17.56 -16.59
N THR A 88 -8.59 16.27 -16.91
CA THR A 88 -9.70 15.32 -17.01
C THR A 88 -9.38 13.98 -16.35
N TRP A 89 -10.44 13.36 -15.83
CA TRP A 89 -10.43 11.99 -15.35
C TRP A 89 -11.01 11.03 -16.39
N SER A 90 -10.54 9.79 -16.40
CA SER A 90 -11.08 8.72 -17.23
C SER A 90 -11.06 7.41 -16.46
N SER A 91 -12.11 6.60 -16.61
CA SER A 91 -12.15 5.25 -16.06
C SER A 91 -11.14 4.35 -16.76
N ILE A 92 -10.47 3.50 -15.98
CA ILE A 92 -9.64 2.41 -16.50
C ILE A 92 -10.26 1.06 -16.08
N ALA A 93 -9.66 -0.05 -16.51
CA ALA A 93 -10.15 -1.36 -16.10
C ALA A 93 -10.17 -1.47 -14.57
N PRO A 94 -11.25 -2.03 -13.99
CA PRO A 94 -11.33 -2.25 -12.55
C PRO A 94 -10.38 -3.37 -12.12
N MET A 95 -9.96 -3.33 -10.86
CA MET A 95 -9.30 -4.46 -10.21
C MET A 95 -10.24 -5.68 -10.15
N ASN A 96 -9.66 -6.85 -9.92
CA ASN A 96 -10.38 -8.10 -9.73
C ASN A 96 -11.11 -8.10 -8.38
N LEU A 97 -10.46 -7.59 -7.33
CA LEU A 97 -11.04 -7.47 -5.99
C LEU A 97 -11.30 -6.00 -5.63
N SER A 98 -12.32 -5.77 -4.80
CA SER A 98 -12.51 -4.48 -4.16
C SER A 98 -11.45 -4.26 -3.08
N ARG A 99 -10.90 -3.05 -2.98
CA ARG A 99 -9.82 -2.76 -2.04
C ARG A 99 -9.95 -1.37 -1.45
N ALA A 100 -10.32 -1.27 -0.17
CA ALA A 100 -10.06 -0.08 0.65
C ALA A 100 -8.76 -0.25 1.42
N ARG A 101 -8.13 0.86 1.84
CA ARG A 101 -6.84 0.86 2.58
C ARG A 101 -5.71 0.15 1.82
N VAL A 102 -5.84 0.12 0.50
CA VAL A 102 -4.87 -0.45 -0.44
C VAL A 102 -3.64 0.44 -0.53
N SER A 103 -2.49 -0.14 -0.87
CA SER A 103 -1.31 0.62 -1.30
C SER A 103 -1.14 0.53 -2.81
N LEU A 104 -0.71 1.61 -3.45
CA LEU A 104 -0.46 1.64 -4.89
C LEU A 104 0.93 2.20 -5.17
N VAL A 105 1.75 1.45 -5.87
CA VAL A 105 3.10 1.87 -6.26
C VAL A 105 3.37 1.59 -7.74
N THR A 106 4.18 2.44 -8.35
CA THR A 106 4.67 2.26 -9.73
C THR A 106 6.06 1.65 -9.70
N ASN A 107 6.26 0.53 -10.40
CA ASN A 107 7.57 -0.05 -10.63
C ASN A 107 7.72 -0.44 -12.11
N GLY A 108 8.71 0.14 -12.78
CA GLY A 108 8.85 0.03 -14.23
C GLY A 108 7.62 0.58 -14.96
N ASN A 109 7.02 -0.27 -15.82
CA ASN A 109 5.85 0.08 -16.63
C ASN A 109 4.51 -0.36 -16.03
N PHE A 110 4.51 -0.79 -14.77
CA PHE A 110 3.34 -1.38 -14.11
C PHE A 110 3.02 -0.69 -12.80
N LEU A 111 1.75 -0.78 -12.41
CA LEU A 111 1.27 -0.34 -11.10
C LEU A 111 0.92 -1.57 -10.28
N TYR A 112 1.19 -1.54 -8.98
CA TYR A 112 0.99 -2.65 -8.06
C TYR A 112 0.03 -2.22 -6.96
N ALA A 113 -1.18 -2.78 -6.98
CA ALA A 113 -2.17 -2.64 -5.92
C ALA A 113 -1.93 -3.74 -4.88
N ILE A 114 -1.48 -3.35 -3.69
CA ILE A 114 -0.97 -4.26 -2.66
C ILE A 114 -1.92 -4.26 -1.46
N GLY A 115 -2.44 -5.44 -1.15
CA GLY A 115 -3.28 -5.69 0.01
C GLY A 115 -4.58 -4.89 0.03
N GLY A 116 -4.95 -4.41 1.22
CA GLY A 116 -6.23 -3.72 1.48
C GLY A 116 -7.29 -4.62 2.10
N TYR A 117 -8.53 -4.15 2.11
CA TYR A 117 -9.70 -4.80 2.69
C TYR A 117 -10.87 -4.75 1.70
N ASP A 118 -11.52 -5.89 1.46
CA ASP A 118 -12.60 -6.03 0.46
C ASP A 118 -14.02 -5.90 1.05
N GLY A 119 -14.13 -5.83 2.38
CA GLY A 119 -15.41 -5.88 3.09
C GLY A 119 -15.54 -7.08 4.02
N GLU A 120 -14.77 -8.13 3.76
CA GLU A 120 -14.79 -9.38 4.52
C GLU A 120 -13.40 -9.76 5.03
N ASN A 121 -12.37 -9.61 4.21
CA ASN A 121 -11.03 -10.10 4.44
C ASN A 121 -9.97 -8.99 4.28
N ASN A 122 -8.92 -9.06 5.10
CA ASN A 122 -7.67 -8.37 4.81
C ASN A 122 -6.95 -9.14 3.69
N LEU A 123 -6.77 -8.49 2.55
CA LEU A 123 -6.20 -9.11 1.36
C LEU A 123 -4.69 -9.19 1.51
N ASN A 124 -4.10 -10.38 1.34
CA ASN A 124 -2.66 -10.52 1.10
C ASN A 124 -2.31 -10.48 -0.40
N SER A 125 -3.32 -10.46 -1.28
CA SER A 125 -3.13 -10.49 -2.72
C SER A 125 -2.55 -9.17 -3.25
N VAL A 126 -1.78 -9.28 -4.32
CA VAL A 126 -1.26 -8.16 -5.10
C VAL A 126 -1.84 -8.24 -6.51
N GLU A 127 -2.31 -7.12 -7.04
CA GLU A 127 -2.73 -7.01 -8.43
C GLU A 127 -1.84 -6.04 -9.18
N ILE A 128 -1.50 -6.40 -10.42
CA ILE A 128 -0.57 -5.68 -11.28
C ILE A 128 -1.35 -5.14 -12.46
N TYR A 129 -1.38 -3.82 -12.61
CA TYR A 129 -1.99 -3.15 -13.74
C TYR A 129 -0.96 -2.95 -14.84
N ASN A 130 -1.34 -3.33 -16.07
CA ASN A 130 -0.61 -3.02 -17.29
C ASN A 130 -1.34 -1.89 -18.04
N PRO A 131 -0.81 -0.64 -18.02
CA PRO A 131 -1.41 0.48 -18.74
C PRO A 131 -1.52 0.26 -20.25
N ALA A 132 -0.60 -0.48 -20.87
CA ALA A 132 -0.61 -0.74 -22.31
C ALA A 132 -1.74 -1.70 -22.72
N LYS A 133 -2.16 -2.59 -21.81
CA LYS A 133 -3.28 -3.52 -22.05
C LYS A 133 -4.60 -3.07 -21.42
N ASN A 134 -4.54 -2.07 -20.53
CA ASN A 134 -5.63 -1.68 -19.65
C ASN A 134 -6.24 -2.90 -18.92
N GLN A 135 -5.40 -3.68 -18.23
CA GLN A 135 -5.81 -4.91 -17.55
C GLN A 135 -5.07 -5.10 -16.23
N TRP A 136 -5.75 -5.73 -15.28
CA TRP A 136 -5.22 -6.15 -13.99
C TRP A 136 -5.04 -7.67 -13.95
N GLU A 137 -3.89 -8.12 -13.48
CA GLU A 137 -3.59 -9.53 -13.27
C GLU A 137 -3.08 -9.74 -11.83
N PHE A 138 -3.31 -10.92 -11.25
CA PHE A 138 -2.76 -11.23 -9.94
C PHE A 138 -1.25 -11.45 -10.03
N GLY A 139 -0.50 -10.79 -9.14
CA GLY A 139 0.91 -11.02 -8.90
C GLY A 139 1.15 -11.99 -7.73
N ALA A 140 2.41 -12.13 -7.33
CA ALA A 140 2.75 -12.88 -6.12
C ALA A 140 2.13 -12.22 -4.87
N PRO A 141 1.44 -12.99 -4.00
CA PRO A 141 0.83 -12.45 -2.79
C PRO A 141 1.88 -12.16 -1.70
N MET A 142 1.51 -11.32 -0.74
CA MET A 142 2.22 -11.19 0.53
C MET A 142 2.05 -12.46 1.38
N THR A 143 3.00 -12.73 2.28
CA THR A 143 2.92 -13.87 3.21
C THR A 143 1.76 -13.77 4.18
N SER A 144 1.49 -12.57 4.69
CA SER A 144 0.33 -12.23 5.52
C SER A 144 0.03 -10.74 5.44
N HIS A 145 -1.20 -10.34 5.81
CA HIS A 145 -1.59 -8.94 5.93
C HIS A 145 -2.75 -8.76 6.91
N GLU A 146 -2.58 -7.84 7.86
CA GLU A 146 -3.61 -7.43 8.81
C GLU A 146 -3.64 -5.89 8.86
N GLY A 147 -4.63 -5.26 8.20
CA GLY A 147 -4.87 -3.81 8.32
C GLY A 147 -4.62 -2.98 7.06
N GLY A 148 -3.85 -1.89 7.19
CA GLY A 148 -3.53 -0.99 6.09
C GLY A 148 -2.07 -1.14 5.67
N VAL A 149 -1.80 -1.05 4.36
CA VAL A 149 -0.44 -1.23 3.81
C VAL A 149 0.16 0.10 3.38
N GLY A 150 1.43 0.32 3.74
CA GLY A 150 2.30 1.33 3.14
C GLY A 150 3.38 0.64 2.32
N ALA A 151 3.58 1.06 1.07
CA ALA A 151 4.62 0.52 0.19
C ALA A 151 5.40 1.65 -0.48
N VAL A 152 6.68 1.40 -0.77
CA VAL A 152 7.56 2.32 -1.48
C VAL A 152 8.48 1.54 -2.41
N VAL A 153 8.80 2.11 -3.57
CA VAL A 153 9.77 1.53 -4.51
C VAL A 153 11.11 2.22 -4.29
N VAL A 154 12.13 1.44 -3.97
CA VAL A 154 13.51 1.93 -3.80
C VAL A 154 14.30 1.59 -5.06
N PRO A 155 14.86 2.58 -5.76
CA PRO A 155 15.75 2.32 -6.89
C PRO A 155 16.96 1.50 -6.42
N THR A 156 17.19 0.35 -7.04
CA THR A 156 18.42 -0.39 -6.83
C THR A 156 19.46 0.09 -7.84
N MET A 157 20.68 0.36 -7.36
CA MET A 157 21.81 0.55 -8.25
C MET A 157 21.96 -0.72 -9.10
N PRO A 158 22.23 -0.61 -10.41
CA PRO A 158 22.56 -1.78 -11.21
C PRO A 158 23.66 -2.55 -10.49
N ARG A 159 23.45 -3.85 -10.23
CA ARG A 159 24.51 -4.71 -9.71
C ARG A 159 25.69 -4.59 -10.67
N MET A 160 26.74 -3.89 -10.24
CA MET A 160 28.02 -3.91 -10.94
C MET A 160 28.44 -5.37 -10.94
N HIS A 161 28.40 -6.00 -12.12
CA HIS A 161 29.01 -7.29 -12.32
C HIS A 161 30.50 -7.06 -12.12
N THR A 162 31.03 -7.40 -10.95
CA THR A 162 32.47 -7.49 -10.79
C THR A 162 32.93 -8.60 -11.73
N ASN A 163 33.58 -8.18 -12.80
CA ASN A 163 34.17 -9.08 -13.77
C ASN A 163 35.20 -9.92 -13.02
N ARG A 164 34.85 -11.16 -12.69
CA ARG A 164 35.68 -12.06 -11.88
C ARG A 164 36.74 -12.69 -12.76
N ASN A 165 37.61 -11.86 -13.33
CA ASN A 165 38.77 -12.31 -14.09
C ASN A 165 40.07 -11.81 -13.44
N ASN A 166 40.80 -12.81 -12.98
CA ASN A 166 42.25 -12.93 -12.81
C ASN A 166 42.93 -12.64 -11.46
N ASN A 167 43.61 -13.71 -11.05
CA ASN A 167 44.87 -13.83 -10.33
C ASN A 167 44.90 -13.74 -8.80
N SER A 168 45.09 -14.94 -8.23
CA SER A 168 45.92 -15.24 -7.06
C SER A 168 46.95 -14.18 -6.71
N ASN A 169 46.78 -13.53 -5.56
CA ASN A 169 47.72 -13.53 -4.42
C ASN A 169 47.35 -12.44 -3.41
N GLY A 170 47.16 -12.83 -2.14
CA GLY A 170 47.50 -11.98 -0.99
C GLY A 170 46.38 -11.10 -0.38
N SER A 171 46.16 -11.32 0.92
CA SER A 171 45.59 -10.43 1.95
C SER A 171 44.12 -9.97 1.83
N GLY A 172 43.24 -10.82 2.38
CA GLY A 172 42.23 -10.47 3.39
C GLY A 172 41.48 -9.14 3.29
N VAL A 173 40.34 -9.15 2.59
CA VAL A 173 39.23 -8.23 2.87
C VAL A 173 38.09 -9.05 3.48
N LYS A 174 37.78 -8.81 4.76
CA LYS A 174 36.67 -9.45 5.47
C LYS A 174 35.35 -9.09 4.78
N ARG A 175 34.54 -10.09 4.45
CA ARG A 175 33.15 -9.92 4.00
C ARG A 175 32.30 -9.42 5.17
N PRO A 176 31.29 -8.54 4.96
CA PRO A 176 30.36 -8.23 6.01
C PRO A 176 29.31 -9.34 6.13
N TYR A 177 29.22 -9.87 7.36
CA TYR A 177 28.15 -10.63 8.01
C TYR A 177 27.40 -11.72 7.22
N ASN A 178 27.70 -12.98 7.57
CA ASN A 178 26.90 -14.17 7.23
C ASN A 178 25.87 -14.38 8.36
N PHE A 179 24.61 -14.64 8.02
CA PHE A 179 23.47 -14.69 8.95
C PHE A 179 23.27 -16.07 9.63
N ASP A 180 24.27 -16.95 9.57
CA ASP A 180 24.12 -18.37 9.96
C ASP A 180 24.83 -18.74 11.27
N ASP A 181 25.19 -17.76 12.11
CA ASP A 181 25.88 -18.01 13.38
C ASP A 181 24.93 -17.81 14.57
N TYR A 182 23.97 -18.72 14.73
CA TYR A 182 23.38 -19.02 16.04
C TYR A 182 23.72 -20.47 16.37
N GLY A 183 24.89 -20.64 16.96
CA GLY A 183 25.28 -21.87 17.65
C GLY A 183 24.41 -22.11 18.88
N GLU A 184 24.08 -23.37 19.06
CA GLU A 184 23.54 -23.97 20.28
C GLU A 184 24.38 -23.55 21.50
N ASP A 185 23.71 -23.13 22.57
CA ASP A 185 24.23 -23.30 23.92
C ASP A 185 23.12 -23.92 24.77
N GLY A 186 23.26 -25.23 24.97
CA GLY A 186 22.54 -25.96 25.98
C GLY A 186 23.34 -25.98 27.28
N SER A 187 22.68 -25.74 28.41
CA SER A 187 23.07 -26.36 29.68
C SER A 187 21.86 -26.47 30.60
N GLU A 188 21.70 -27.68 31.12
CA GLU A 188 20.58 -28.27 31.85
C GLU A 188 20.44 -27.76 33.31
N GLY A 189 19.26 -28.01 33.91
CA GLY A 189 19.03 -27.80 35.34
C GLY A 189 17.64 -28.22 35.84
N ASN A 190 17.49 -29.51 36.11
CA ASN A 190 16.30 -30.28 36.47
C ASN A 190 15.60 -29.90 37.81
N GLY A 191 14.31 -30.19 37.96
CA GLY A 191 13.59 -30.16 39.25
C GLY A 191 12.06 -30.27 39.16
N GLY A 192 11.52 -31.49 39.27
CA GLY A 192 10.08 -31.80 39.12
C GLY A 192 9.18 -31.60 40.35
N GLY A 193 7.89 -31.89 40.17
CA GLY A 193 6.95 -32.11 41.29
C GLY A 193 5.50 -31.67 41.05
N SER A 194 4.71 -32.56 40.44
CA SER A 194 3.34 -33.00 40.79
C SER A 194 2.32 -32.05 41.45
N GLY A 195 1.09 -32.01 40.89
CA GLY A 195 -0.13 -31.99 41.72
C GLY A 195 -1.38 -31.29 41.16
N GLY A 196 -2.42 -32.10 40.87
CA GLY A 196 -3.82 -31.76 41.22
C GLY A 196 -4.72 -31.12 40.16
N GLY A 197 -5.74 -31.87 39.70
CA GLY A 197 -6.89 -31.35 38.93
C GLY A 197 -8.00 -30.72 39.79
N PRO A 198 -9.29 -30.80 39.39
CA PRO A 198 -10.03 -29.67 38.80
C PRO A 198 -11.27 -29.23 39.61
N SER A 199 -11.82 -28.03 39.34
CA SER A 199 -13.22 -27.63 39.66
C SER A 199 -13.60 -26.30 38.94
N THR A 200 -14.51 -26.31 37.96
CA THR A 200 -15.96 -25.98 38.01
C THR A 200 -16.35 -24.64 38.66
N SER A 201 -17.05 -23.76 37.92
CA SER A 201 -18.42 -23.28 38.22
C SER A 201 -18.79 -21.90 37.62
N ARG A 202 -19.89 -21.92 36.84
CA ARG A 202 -21.04 -20.98 36.68
C ARG A 202 -20.87 -19.47 36.39
N ARG A 203 -21.58 -19.09 35.30
CA ARG A 203 -22.62 -18.04 35.13
C ARG A 203 -22.60 -16.83 36.07
N MET A 204 -22.63 -15.62 35.49
CA MET A 204 -23.85 -14.80 35.48
C MET A 204 -23.78 -13.65 34.46
N SER A 205 -24.93 -13.39 33.88
CA SER A 205 -25.36 -12.27 33.04
C SER A 205 -25.47 -10.97 33.81
N GLU A 206 -25.22 -9.83 33.15
CA GLU A 206 -25.81 -8.54 33.50
C GLU A 206 -26.08 -7.72 32.22
N GLN A 207 -27.37 -7.47 31.96
CA GLN A 207 -27.85 -6.27 31.28
C GLN A 207 -27.75 -5.10 32.27
N ILE A 208 -27.59 -3.87 31.78
CA ILE A 208 -28.33 -2.67 32.19
C ILE A 208 -28.05 -1.56 31.16
N GLU A 209 -29.16 -0.96 30.71
CA GLU A 209 -29.42 0.37 30.09
C GLU A 209 -28.37 1.04 29.20
#